data_AF-A0A7X8V7G7-F1
#
_entry.id   AF-A0A7X8V7G7-F1
#
_cell.length_a   1.000
_cell.length_b   1.000
_cell.length_c   1.000
_cell.angle_alpha   90.00
_cell.angle_beta   90.00
_cell.angle_gamma   90.00
#
_symmetry.space_group_name_H-M   'P 1'
#
loop_
_entity.id
_entity.type
_entity.pdbx_description
1 polymer ?
#
loop_
_entity_poly.entity_id
_entity_poly.type
_entity_poly.pdbx_seq_one_letter_code
_entity_poly.pdbx_strand_id
1 'polypeptide(L)'
;ADAWRLLREDFDIDSVHISLEKCSPVGAGLGGGSADAAFTLIGLNDIFSLGLSLEQMADYASRLGSDCAFFIYNKPCFARGRGEILEPIELPLDAYRFEVLVPQGVRVSTKEAYADLVRRPQQKPDDMSLKELLLQTPVERWRNLIVNDFEASVFPKYPEIKSLKDDFYARGAVYASMSGSGSAVFGMFPK
;
A
#
# COMPACT_ATOMS: atom_id res chain seq x y z
N ALA A 1 12.39 9.64 -13.32
CA ALA A 1 12.44 10.27 -14.66
C ALA A 1 11.08 10.85 -15.05
N ASP A 2 10.00 10.07 -14.94
CA ASP A 2 8.68 10.53 -15.40
C ASP A 2 8.09 11.64 -14.52
N ALA A 3 8.30 11.63 -13.20
CA ALA A 3 7.92 12.75 -12.32
C ALA A 3 8.52 14.10 -12.75
N TRP A 4 9.81 14.11 -13.11
CA TRP A 4 10.47 15.33 -13.60
C TRP A 4 9.92 15.77 -14.97
N ARG A 5 9.74 14.82 -15.90
CA ARG A 5 9.16 15.14 -17.22
C ARG A 5 7.77 15.74 -17.07
N LEU A 6 6.97 15.18 -16.17
CA LEU A 6 5.62 15.62 -15.89
C LEU A 6 5.60 17.08 -15.37
N LEU A 7 6.45 17.41 -14.40
CA LEU A 7 6.55 18.80 -13.92
C LEU A 7 7.07 19.76 -14.99
N ARG A 8 8.00 19.30 -15.85
CA ARG A 8 8.57 20.13 -16.92
C ARG A 8 7.56 20.52 -18.00
N GLU A 9 6.40 19.84 -18.09
CA GLU A 9 5.31 20.26 -18.97
C GLU A 9 4.72 21.61 -18.55
N ASP A 10 4.71 21.90 -17.24
CA ASP A 10 4.02 23.06 -16.66
C ASP A 10 4.99 24.08 -16.03
N PHE A 11 6.22 23.68 -15.72
CA PHE A 11 7.23 24.51 -15.07
C PHE A 11 8.54 24.57 -15.86
N ASP A 12 9.16 25.76 -15.90
CA ASP A 12 10.49 25.95 -16.45
C ASP A 12 11.55 25.54 -15.41
N ILE A 13 11.90 24.25 -15.42
CA ILE A 13 12.86 23.64 -14.48
C ILE A 13 14.05 23.04 -15.21
N ASP A 14 15.22 23.18 -14.59
CA ASP A 14 16.49 22.64 -15.09
C ASP A 14 16.54 21.11 -14.99
N SER A 15 17.54 20.54 -15.67
CA SER A 15 17.86 19.11 -15.55
C SER A 15 18.36 18.77 -14.14
N VAL A 16 17.96 17.61 -13.64
CA VAL A 16 18.41 17.08 -12.35
C VAL A 16 19.11 15.73 -12.50
N HIS A 17 20.03 15.44 -11.58
CA HIS A 17 20.56 14.09 -11.39
C HIS A 17 19.77 13.40 -10.28
N ILE A 18 19.19 12.24 -10.58
CA ILE A 18 18.38 11.46 -9.62
C ILE A 18 19.07 10.12 -9.39
N SER A 19 19.47 9.87 -8.15
CA SER A 19 19.97 8.58 -7.67
C SER A 19 18.97 7.98 -6.69
N LEU A 20 18.63 6.70 -6.87
CA LEU A 20 17.70 5.98 -6.01
C LEU A 20 18.42 4.80 -5.33
N GLU A 21 18.49 4.84 -4.00
CA GLU A 21 18.89 3.68 -3.20
C GLU A 21 17.65 2.87 -2.82
N LYS A 22 17.45 1.71 -3.46
CA LYS A 22 16.24 0.92 -3.28
C LYS A 22 16.36 -0.04 -2.10
N CYS A 23 15.81 0.36 -0.95
CA CYS A 23 15.72 -0.50 0.23
C CYS A 23 14.46 -1.39 0.24
N SER A 24 13.35 -0.91 -0.35
CA SER A 24 12.10 -1.68 -0.39
C SER A 24 12.22 -2.88 -1.35
N PRO A 25 11.76 -4.07 -0.96
CA PRO A 25 11.70 -5.23 -1.84
C PRO A 25 10.89 -4.94 -3.11
N VAL A 26 11.49 -5.21 -4.27
CA VAL A 26 10.87 -4.96 -5.57
C VAL A 26 9.78 -6.01 -5.84
N GLY A 27 8.59 -5.56 -6.23
CA GLY A 27 7.47 -6.44 -6.59
C GLY A 27 6.83 -7.16 -5.41
N ALA A 28 7.00 -6.66 -4.19
CA ALA A 28 6.47 -7.30 -2.98
C ALA A 28 5.09 -6.78 -2.54
N GLY A 29 4.43 -5.94 -3.34
CA GLY A 29 3.10 -5.41 -2.99
C GLY A 29 3.10 -4.29 -1.94
N LEU A 30 4.22 -3.55 -1.83
CA LEU A 30 4.40 -2.44 -0.87
C LEU A 30 4.32 -1.05 -1.51
N GLY A 31 3.94 -0.96 -2.79
CA GLY A 31 3.84 0.33 -3.50
C GLY A 31 5.18 1.05 -3.72
N GLY A 32 6.32 0.35 -3.59
CA GLY A 32 7.63 0.99 -3.59
C GLY A 32 7.95 1.83 -4.83
N GLY A 33 7.52 1.44 -6.03
CA GLY A 33 7.75 2.25 -7.24
C GLY A 33 6.92 3.54 -7.25
N SER A 34 5.69 3.47 -6.75
CA SER A 34 4.81 4.62 -6.56
C SER A 34 5.34 5.57 -5.50
N ALA A 35 5.92 5.03 -4.42
CA ALA A 35 6.65 5.81 -3.43
C ALA A 35 7.82 6.58 -4.07
N ASP A 36 8.68 5.90 -4.85
CA ASP A 36 9.81 6.56 -5.50
C ASP A 36 9.35 7.73 -6.39
N ALA A 37 8.28 7.54 -7.16
CA ALA A 37 7.71 8.56 -8.03
C ALA A 37 7.14 9.75 -7.24
N ALA A 38 6.37 9.48 -6.19
CA ALA A 38 5.76 10.49 -5.32
C ALA A 38 6.83 11.29 -4.54
N PHE A 39 7.81 10.62 -3.94
CA PHE A 39 8.89 11.31 -3.22
C PHE A 39 9.86 12.03 -4.16
N THR A 40 10.02 11.57 -5.41
CA THR A 40 10.70 12.36 -6.45
C THR A 40 9.92 13.64 -6.73
N LEU A 41 8.59 13.58 -6.88
CA LEU A 41 7.75 14.75 -7.11
C LEU A 41 7.86 15.77 -5.95
N ILE A 42 7.77 15.29 -4.70
CA ILE A 42 7.95 16.12 -3.50
C ILE A 42 9.33 16.79 -3.51
N GLY A 43 10.40 16.01 -3.73
CA GLY A 43 11.76 16.54 -3.75
C GLY A 43 11.97 17.58 -4.86
N LEU A 44 11.38 17.40 -6.04
CA LEU A 44 11.44 18.38 -7.12
C LEU A 44 10.67 19.66 -6.80
N ASN A 45 9.48 19.54 -6.20
CA ASN A 45 8.72 20.69 -5.72
C ASN A 45 9.55 21.53 -4.74
N ASP A 46 10.28 20.88 -3.84
CA ASP A 46 11.13 21.55 -2.85
C ASP A 46 12.39 22.16 -3.49
N ILE A 47 13.13 21.39 -4.29
CA ILE A 47 14.38 21.82 -4.95
C ILE A 47 14.14 23.05 -5.83
N PHE A 48 13.05 23.07 -6.58
CA PHE A 48 12.71 24.17 -7.48
C PHE A 48 11.76 25.20 -6.86
N SER A 49 11.36 25.01 -5.59
CA SER A 49 10.43 25.91 -4.88
C SER A 49 9.15 26.20 -5.68
N LEU A 50 8.54 25.17 -6.27
CA LEU A 50 7.40 25.31 -7.19
C LEU A 50 6.11 25.75 -6.47
N GLY A 51 6.03 25.59 -5.15
CA GLY A 51 4.91 26.04 -4.34
C GLY A 51 3.62 25.24 -4.57
N LEU A 52 3.72 24.00 -5.05
CA LEU A 52 2.56 23.13 -5.21
C LEU A 52 1.95 22.79 -3.84
N SER A 53 0.62 22.90 -3.75
CA SER A 53 -0.13 22.41 -2.59
C SER A 53 -0.09 20.89 -2.52
N LEU A 54 -0.49 20.33 -1.38
CA LEU A 54 -0.60 18.89 -1.18
C LEU A 54 -1.56 18.25 -2.22
N GLU A 55 -2.68 18.92 -2.48
CA GLU A 55 -3.71 18.48 -3.43
C GLU A 55 -3.19 18.56 -4.87
N GLN A 56 -2.45 19.61 -5.22
CA GLN A 56 -1.84 19.73 -6.54
C GLN A 56 -0.77 18.65 -6.77
N MET A 57 0.07 18.39 -5.76
CA MET A 57 1.03 17.28 -5.82
C MET A 57 0.33 15.92 -5.93
N ALA A 58 -0.78 15.72 -5.22
CA ALA A 58 -1.56 14.48 -5.32
C ALA A 58 -2.16 14.30 -6.73
N ASP A 59 -2.62 15.38 -7.37
CA ASP A 59 -3.10 15.36 -8.75
C ASP A 59 -1.99 14.95 -9.74
N TYR A 60 -0.81 15.59 -9.68
CA TYR A 60 0.36 15.18 -10.46
C TYR A 60 0.75 13.73 -10.20
N ALA A 61 0.80 13.32 -8.93
CA ALA A 61 1.15 11.96 -8.56
C ALA A 61 0.16 10.94 -9.15
N SER A 62 -1.15 11.24 -9.18
CA SER A 62 -2.16 10.35 -9.74
C SER A 62 -1.93 10.04 -11.24
N ARG A 63 -1.31 10.97 -11.99
CA ARG A 63 -0.92 10.79 -13.40
C ARG A 63 0.27 9.83 -13.56
N LEU A 64 1.11 9.68 -12.53
CA LEU A 64 2.26 8.76 -12.51
C LEU A 64 1.87 7.33 -12.17
N GLY A 65 0.80 7.13 -11.39
CA GLY A 65 0.28 5.82 -11.03
C GLY A 65 -0.85 5.88 -10.00
N SER A 66 -1.69 4.84 -9.96
CA SER A 66 -2.87 4.78 -9.07
C SER A 66 -2.51 4.97 -7.60
N ASP A 67 -1.38 4.43 -7.17
CA ASP A 67 -0.97 4.40 -5.77
C ASP A 67 -0.07 5.58 -5.41
N CYS A 68 0.36 6.39 -6.38
CA CYS A 68 1.33 7.48 -6.14
C CYS A 68 0.73 8.60 -5.27
N ALA A 69 -0.54 8.94 -5.49
CA ALA A 69 -1.23 9.97 -4.71
C ALA A 69 -1.29 9.62 -3.21
N PHE A 70 -1.39 8.33 -2.87
CA PHE A 70 -1.37 7.87 -1.49
C PHE A 70 -0.08 8.28 -0.75
N PHE A 71 1.07 8.17 -1.43
CA PHE A 71 2.37 8.55 -0.87
C PHE A 71 2.56 10.06 -0.72
N ILE A 72 1.79 10.88 -1.43
CA ILE A 72 1.78 12.34 -1.21
C ILE A 72 1.13 12.67 0.13
N TYR A 73 -0.02 12.07 0.44
CA TYR A 73 -0.69 12.27 1.72
C TYR A 73 0.08 11.66 2.88
N ASN A 74 0.72 10.51 2.65
CA ASN A 74 1.56 9.79 3.61
C ASN A 74 0.87 9.56 4.98
N LYS A 75 -0.42 9.21 4.94
CA LYS A 75 -1.29 8.91 6.08
C LYS A 75 -2.18 7.72 5.77
N PRO A 76 -2.74 7.03 6.78
CA PRO A 76 -3.74 6.00 6.53
C PRO A 76 -4.96 6.59 5.79
N CYS A 77 -5.34 5.94 4.70
CA CYS A 77 -6.47 6.36 3.87
C CYS A 77 -7.35 5.16 3.56
N PHE A 78 -8.66 5.36 3.58
CA PHE A 78 -9.62 4.45 2.98
C PHE A 78 -9.71 4.73 1.48
N ALA A 79 -9.16 3.84 0.67
CA ALA A 79 -9.12 3.99 -0.78
C ALA A 79 -10.32 3.31 -1.46
N ARG A 80 -10.87 3.95 -2.51
CA ARG A 80 -11.94 3.43 -3.37
C ARG A 80 -11.57 3.59 -4.85
N GLY A 81 -12.41 3.05 -5.73
CA GLY A 81 -12.13 3.03 -7.17
C GLY A 81 -11.05 1.99 -7.49
N ARG A 82 -10.02 2.38 -8.24
CA ARG A 82 -8.79 1.59 -8.46
C ARG A 82 -7.68 1.95 -7.45
N GLY A 83 -8.01 2.70 -6.40
CA GLY A 83 -7.06 3.25 -5.43
C GLY A 83 -6.90 4.78 -5.50
N GLU A 84 -7.51 5.42 -6.49
CA GLU A 84 -7.36 6.87 -6.74
C GLU A 84 -8.25 7.75 -5.85
N ILE A 85 -9.36 7.22 -5.31
CA ILE A 85 -10.26 7.99 -4.43
C ILE A 85 -9.84 7.75 -2.99
N LEU A 86 -9.11 8.69 -2.41
CA LEU A 86 -8.53 8.58 -1.08
C LEU A 86 -9.32 9.40 -0.06
N GLU A 87 -9.76 8.74 1.01
CA GLU A 87 -10.38 9.37 2.16
C GLU A 87 -9.49 9.14 3.40
N PRO A 88 -8.81 10.16 3.94
CA PRO A 88 -8.00 10.01 5.15
C PRO A 88 -8.81 9.44 6.31
N ILE A 89 -8.23 8.49 7.03
CA ILE A 89 -8.82 7.88 8.22
C ILE A 89 -7.80 7.86 9.36
N GLU A 90 -8.29 8.06 10.57
CA GLU A 90 -7.47 7.93 11.77
C GLU A 90 -7.53 6.49 12.27
N LEU A 91 -6.37 5.86 12.43
CA LEU A 91 -6.24 4.51 12.97
C LEU A 91 -5.24 4.55 14.14
N PRO A 92 -5.53 3.86 15.26
CA PRO A 92 -4.66 3.86 16.45
C PRO A 92 -3.42 2.97 16.26
N LEU A 93 -2.64 3.20 15.20
CA LEU A 93 -1.51 2.35 14.81
C LEU A 93 -0.25 2.59 15.67
N ASP A 94 -0.19 3.70 16.40
CA ASP A 94 0.97 4.07 17.22
C ASP A 94 1.24 3.09 18.38
N ALA A 95 0.23 2.33 18.81
CA ALA A 95 0.38 1.29 19.83
C ALA A 95 1.06 0.02 19.31
N TYR A 96 1.36 -0.06 18.01
CA TYR A 96 1.85 -1.27 17.36
C TYR A 96 3.19 -1.06 16.66
N ARG A 97 4.04 -2.08 16.71
CA ARG A 97 5.19 -2.23 15.81
C ARG A 97 4.80 -3.13 14.64
N PHE A 98 5.32 -2.80 13.46
CA PHE A 98 5.12 -3.58 12.25
C PHE A 98 6.40 -4.32 11.91
N GLU A 99 6.27 -5.59 11.58
CA GLU A 99 7.31 -6.37 10.93
C GLU A 99 6.83 -6.75 9.54
N VAL A 100 7.70 -6.64 8.54
CA VAL A 100 7.40 -6.99 7.15
C VAL A 100 8.40 -8.01 6.67
N LEU A 101 7.90 -9.14 6.17
CA LEU A 101 8.71 -10.22 5.61
C LEU A 101 8.30 -10.47 4.16
N VAL A 102 9.28 -10.77 3.32
CA VAL A 102 9.07 -11.14 1.92
C VAL A 102 9.73 -12.50 1.69
N PRO A 103 8.99 -13.52 1.21
CA PRO A 103 9.57 -14.82 0.97
C PRO A 103 10.61 -14.74 -0.16
N GLN A 104 11.76 -15.37 0.04
CA GLN A 104 12.84 -15.34 -0.94
C GLN A 104 12.43 -16.01 -2.24
N GLY A 105 12.76 -15.39 -3.38
CA GLY A 105 12.48 -15.94 -4.71
C GLY A 105 11.01 -15.95 -5.13
N VAL A 106 10.08 -15.60 -4.25
CA VAL A 106 8.64 -15.62 -4.54
C VAL A 106 8.18 -14.25 -5.03
N ARG A 107 7.65 -14.20 -6.25
CA ARG A 107 7.05 -13.02 -6.86
C ARG A 107 5.67 -13.37 -7.40
N VAL A 108 4.65 -12.66 -6.93
CA VAL A 108 3.29 -12.76 -7.44
C VAL A 108 3.07 -11.61 -8.39
N SER A 109 2.77 -11.90 -9.66
CA SER A 109 2.43 -10.83 -10.59
C SER A 109 1.03 -10.30 -10.27
N THR A 110 0.86 -8.97 -10.24
CA THR A 110 -0.46 -8.37 -10.00
C THR A 110 -1.50 -8.89 -10.99
N LYS A 111 -1.12 -9.05 -12.26
CA LYS A 111 -2.00 -9.63 -13.30
C LYS A 111 -2.52 -11.02 -12.93
N GLU A 112 -1.65 -11.90 -12.44
CA GLU A 112 -2.04 -13.25 -12.00
C GLU A 112 -2.98 -13.16 -10.80
N ALA A 113 -2.63 -12.39 -9.76
CA ALA A 113 -3.46 -12.25 -8.57
C ALA A 113 -4.89 -11.77 -8.87
N TYR A 114 -5.04 -10.82 -9.82
CA TYR A 114 -6.36 -10.37 -10.27
C TYR A 114 -7.11 -11.39 -11.13
N ALA A 115 -6.40 -12.19 -11.94
CA ALA A 115 -7.03 -13.19 -12.81
C ALA A 115 -7.72 -14.30 -12.01
N ASP A 116 -7.16 -14.66 -10.86
CA ASP A 116 -7.69 -15.70 -9.98
C ASP A 116 -8.56 -15.14 -8.84
N LEU A 117 -8.86 -13.83 -8.85
CA LEU A 117 -9.61 -13.19 -7.77
C LEU A 117 -11.04 -13.73 -7.74
N VAL A 118 -11.35 -14.45 -6.67
CA VAL A 118 -12.71 -14.95 -6.43
C VAL A 118 -13.52 -13.82 -5.83
N ARG A 119 -14.60 -13.41 -6.49
CA ARG A 119 -15.53 -12.42 -5.94
C ARG A 119 -16.11 -12.93 -4.64
N ARG A 120 -16.07 -12.11 -3.59
CA ARG A 120 -16.77 -12.42 -2.35
C ARG A 120 -18.28 -12.50 -2.59
N PRO A 121 -19.00 -13.32 -1.80
CA PRO A 121 -20.43 -13.19 -1.68
C PRO A 121 -20.79 -11.75 -1.33
N GLN A 122 -21.93 -11.25 -1.83
CA GLN A 122 -22.44 -9.95 -1.40
C GLN A 122 -22.57 -9.94 0.13
N GLN A 123 -22.03 -8.89 0.75
CA GLN A 123 -22.24 -8.61 2.16
C GLN A 123 -23.74 -8.58 2.45
N LYS A 124 -24.15 -9.22 3.55
CA LYS A 124 -25.52 -9.13 4.02
C LYS A 124 -25.80 -7.72 4.52
N PRO A 125 -27.06 -7.26 4.53
CA PRO A 125 -27.41 -5.93 5.04
C PRO A 125 -26.93 -5.62 6.46
N ASP A 126 -26.76 -6.65 7.29
CA ASP A 126 -26.33 -6.54 8.69
C ASP A 126 -24.80 -6.65 8.89
N ASP A 127 -24.03 -6.90 7.81
CA ASP A 127 -22.58 -7.01 7.90
C ASP A 127 -21.97 -5.60 8.00
N MET A 128 -21.06 -5.39 8.96
CA MET A 128 -20.27 -4.16 9.01
C MET A 128 -19.43 -4.00 7.74
N SER A 129 -19.43 -2.80 7.17
CA SER A 129 -18.51 -2.43 6.10
C SER A 129 -17.06 -2.47 6.58
N LEU A 130 -16.10 -2.63 5.64
CA LEU A 130 -14.67 -2.60 5.97
C LEU A 130 -14.28 -1.31 6.72
N LYS A 131 -14.86 -0.17 6.34
CA LYS A 131 -14.58 1.11 6.99
C LYS A 131 -15.08 1.13 8.43
N GLU A 132 -16.27 0.60 8.70
CA GLU A 132 -16.80 0.47 10.06
C GLU A 132 -15.94 -0.48 10.90
N LEU A 133 -15.52 -1.61 10.33
CA LEU A 133 -14.60 -2.54 10.98
C LEU A 133 -13.29 -1.84 11.39
N LEU A 134 -12.67 -1.09 10.46
CA LEU A 134 -11.42 -0.38 10.71
C LEU A 134 -11.54 0.68 11.81
N LEU A 135 -12.67 1.39 11.88
CA LEU A 135 -12.86 2.53 12.80
C LEU A 135 -13.45 2.13 14.16
N GLN A 136 -14.24 1.06 14.22
CA GLN A 136 -15.01 0.70 15.43
C GLN A 136 -14.52 -0.58 16.11
N THR A 137 -13.66 -1.36 15.44
CA THR A 137 -13.15 -2.63 15.99
C THR A 137 -11.68 -2.50 16.38
N PRO A 138 -11.29 -2.88 17.61
CA PRO A 138 -9.88 -2.93 18.01
C PRO A 138 -9.06 -3.85 17.10
N VAL A 139 -7.78 -3.50 16.86
CA VAL A 139 -6.87 -4.24 15.96
C VAL A 139 -6.76 -5.71 16.34
N GLU A 140 -6.81 -6.02 17.65
CA GLU A 140 -6.73 -7.38 18.19
C GLU A 140 -7.87 -8.28 17.72
N ARG A 141 -8.97 -7.70 17.23
CA ARG A 141 -10.12 -8.44 16.70
C ARG A 141 -10.12 -8.51 15.17
N TRP A 142 -9.15 -7.91 14.48
CA TRP A 142 -9.13 -7.84 13.01
C TRP A 142 -8.87 -9.18 12.33
N ARG A 143 -8.18 -10.13 12.98
CA ARG A 143 -7.66 -11.39 12.39
C ARG A 143 -8.65 -12.11 11.46
N ASN A 144 -9.94 -12.15 11.81
CA ASN A 144 -10.98 -12.85 11.05
C ASN A 144 -12.01 -11.91 10.40
N LEU A 145 -11.83 -10.59 10.51
CA LEU A 145 -12.78 -9.58 10.06
C LEU A 145 -12.22 -8.78 8.88
N ILE A 146 -10.93 -8.45 8.92
CA ILE A 146 -10.24 -7.68 7.88
C ILE A 146 -9.27 -8.62 7.19
N VAL A 147 -9.53 -8.85 5.92
CA VAL A 147 -8.91 -9.92 5.13
C VAL A 147 -8.64 -9.41 3.74
N ASN A 148 -7.44 -9.69 3.23
CA ASN A 148 -7.06 -9.38 1.87
C ASN A 148 -7.63 -10.43 0.90
N ASP A 149 -8.43 -9.99 -0.07
CA ASP A 149 -9.12 -10.85 -1.04
C ASP A 149 -8.20 -11.74 -1.86
N PHE A 150 -6.97 -11.29 -2.11
CA PHE A 150 -5.98 -12.06 -2.86
C PHE A 150 -5.48 -13.27 -2.07
N GLU A 151 -5.55 -13.28 -0.74
CA GLU A 151 -5.01 -14.39 0.06
C GLU A 151 -5.66 -15.73 -0.30
N ALA A 152 -6.97 -15.74 -0.57
CA ALA A 152 -7.71 -16.95 -0.90
C ALA A 152 -7.24 -17.61 -2.20
N SER A 153 -6.81 -16.81 -3.20
CA SER A 153 -6.33 -17.31 -4.49
C SER A 153 -4.80 -17.47 -4.54
N VAL A 154 -4.06 -16.64 -3.81
CA VAL A 154 -2.58 -16.63 -3.80
C VAL A 154 -2.01 -17.71 -2.89
N PHE A 155 -2.57 -17.92 -1.69
CA PHE A 155 -2.00 -18.89 -0.73
C PHE A 155 -1.92 -20.34 -1.24
N PRO A 156 -2.92 -20.87 -1.99
CA PRO A 156 -2.80 -22.21 -2.56
C PRO A 156 -1.66 -22.36 -3.58
N LYS A 157 -1.31 -21.28 -4.29
CA LYS A 157 -0.24 -21.26 -5.31
C LYS A 157 1.13 -20.99 -4.70
N TYR A 158 1.18 -20.22 -3.63
CA TYR A 158 2.39 -19.75 -2.96
C TYR A 158 2.29 -20.02 -1.44
N PRO A 159 2.37 -21.29 -1.01
CA PRO A 159 2.19 -21.69 0.38
C PRO A 159 3.23 -21.06 1.34
N GLU A 160 4.38 -20.61 0.84
CA GLU A 160 5.40 -19.89 1.60
C GLU A 160 4.86 -18.55 2.13
N ILE A 161 4.03 -17.86 1.36
CA ILE A 161 3.40 -16.60 1.78
C ILE A 161 2.44 -16.88 2.95
N LYS A 162 1.62 -17.93 2.83
CA LYS A 162 0.74 -18.36 3.93
C LYS A 162 1.54 -18.72 5.18
N SER A 163 2.64 -19.44 5.01
CA SER A 163 3.51 -19.87 6.11
C SER A 163 4.09 -18.68 6.87
N LEU A 164 4.46 -17.59 6.20
CA LEU A 164 4.89 -16.34 6.85
C LEU A 164 3.78 -15.71 7.69
N LYS A 165 2.54 -15.69 7.17
CA LYS A 165 1.37 -15.19 7.92
C LYS A 165 1.11 -16.02 9.19
N ASP A 166 1.20 -17.34 9.06
CA ASP A 166 1.03 -18.25 10.20
C ASP A 166 2.16 -18.08 11.22
N ASP A 167 3.41 -17.88 10.78
CA ASP A 167 4.56 -17.61 11.65
C ASP A 167 4.41 -16.31 12.45
N PHE A 168 3.95 -15.22 11.82
CA PHE A 168 3.65 -13.99 12.55
C PHE A 168 2.66 -14.23 13.69
N TYR A 169 1.60 -15.01 13.43
CA TYR A 169 0.63 -15.35 14.46
C TYR A 169 1.21 -16.27 15.54
N ALA A 170 2.07 -17.23 15.18
CA ALA A 170 2.78 -18.06 16.15
C ALA A 170 3.73 -17.23 17.04
N ARG A 171 4.32 -16.17 16.51
CA ARG A 171 5.18 -15.21 17.23
C ARG A 171 4.41 -14.19 18.08
N GLY A 172 3.08 -14.22 18.06
CA GLY A 172 2.24 -13.34 18.88
C GLY A 172 1.75 -12.08 18.19
N ALA A 173 1.74 -12.01 16.85
CA ALA A 173 1.11 -10.90 16.14
C ALA A 173 -0.40 -10.87 16.43
N VAL A 174 -0.92 -9.69 16.75
CA VAL A 174 -2.36 -9.48 16.94
C VAL A 174 -3.11 -9.47 15.61
N TYR A 175 -2.44 -9.02 14.55
CA TYR A 175 -2.94 -9.03 13.18
C TYR A 175 -1.79 -9.30 12.20
N ALA A 176 -2.05 -10.11 11.18
CA ALA A 176 -1.13 -10.35 10.09
C ALA A 176 -1.89 -10.51 8.77
N SER A 177 -1.34 -9.94 7.70
CA SER A 177 -1.96 -9.98 6.37
C SER A 177 -0.91 -9.90 5.29
N MET A 178 -1.21 -10.49 4.13
CA MET A 178 -0.50 -10.18 2.89
C MET A 178 -0.74 -8.71 2.51
N SER A 179 0.28 -8.02 1.99
CA SER A 179 0.18 -6.65 1.46
C SER A 179 -0.09 -6.65 -0.04
N GLY A 180 -1.11 -5.91 -0.48
CA GLY A 180 -1.50 -5.83 -1.90
C GLY A 180 -1.74 -7.22 -2.51
N SER A 181 -1.24 -7.45 -3.72
CA SER A 181 -1.25 -8.78 -4.36
C SER A 181 -0.14 -9.72 -3.86
N GLY A 182 0.61 -9.34 -2.83
CA GLY A 182 1.80 -10.05 -2.37
C GLY A 182 3.09 -9.66 -3.10
N SER A 183 4.23 -10.26 -2.77
CA SER A 183 4.41 -11.38 -1.83
C SER A 183 4.72 -10.98 -0.38
N ALA A 184 4.80 -9.69 -0.05
CA ALA A 184 5.05 -9.26 1.32
C ALA A 184 3.90 -9.66 2.25
N VAL A 185 4.27 -10.05 3.46
CA VAL A 185 3.37 -10.25 4.59
C VAL A 185 3.83 -9.35 5.71
N PHE A 186 2.89 -8.67 6.35
CA PHE A 186 3.18 -7.88 7.54
C PHE A 186 2.49 -8.48 8.77
N GLY A 187 3.15 -8.36 9.91
CA GLY A 187 2.61 -8.66 11.23
C GLY A 187 2.60 -7.41 12.11
N MET A 188 1.53 -7.23 12.87
CA MET A 188 1.36 -6.17 13.85
C MET A 188 1.50 -6.76 15.26
N PHE A 189 2.38 -6.16 16.06
CA PHE A 189 2.62 -6.56 17.44
C PHE A 189 2.39 -5.36 18.36
N PRO A 190 1.75 -5.54 19.53
CA PRO A 190 1.71 -4.49 20.55
C PRO A 190 3.14 -4.06 20.92
N LYS A 191 3.33 -2.75 21.11
CA LYS A 191 4.61 -2.20 21.60
C LYS A 191 4.87 -2.58 23.04
#